data_AF-A0A952PPB9-F1
#
_entry.id   AF-A0A952PPB9-F1
#
_cell.length_a   1.000
_cell.length_b   1.000
_cell.length_c   1.000
_cell.angle_alpha   90.00
_cell.angle_beta   90.00
_cell.angle_gamma   90.00
#
_symmetry.space_group_name_H-M   'P 1'
#
loop_
_entity.id
_entity.type
_entity.pdbx_description
1 polymer ?
#
loop_
_entity_poly.entity_id
_entity_poly.type
_entity_poly.pdbx_seq_one_letter_code
_entity_poly.pdbx_strand_id
1 'polypeptide(L)'
;MKSPAAGVQGQATLGASLLAFTLSLTGSAPAQAHRTDDHLSALFARDAMRADRREARLERRELRIQQSVVSAPHSAEQLQSSNSATNTQSARHNNARHINLFSQMDGTKAGSRASASTAQLPGQVSTFRTSRPNLGRSTFETDRGNSKLINSGIALDLSSTKANITIGENVLDGTITLIIGGEEKQYSAGSKVTAAEYAALTGKLATGTQTLTLSHGGAAEGGNLNLNLVSDNGMTIRASELVVPQNVTVEGDFGKTADGVRVTKDLVNYGSIARRRPTARRPQQ
;
A
#
# COMPACT_ATOMS: atom_id res chain seq x y z
N MET A 1 13.15 -69.10 27.31
CA MET A 1 12.28 -67.90 27.22
C MET A 1 13.01 -66.77 27.94
N LYS A 2 13.40 -65.71 27.21
CA LYS A 2 14.39 -64.73 27.67
C LYS A 2 13.77 -63.33 27.66
N SER A 3 13.61 -62.77 28.85
CA SER A 3 13.45 -61.35 29.18
C SER A 3 14.56 -60.99 30.18
N PRO A 4 14.90 -59.71 30.49
CA PRO A 4 14.77 -58.41 29.78
C PRO A 4 16.10 -57.60 29.79
N ALA A 5 16.14 -56.38 29.21
CA ALA A 5 17.10 -55.30 29.54
C ALA A 5 16.56 -53.95 29.01
N ALA A 6 16.21 -52.97 29.86
CA ALA A 6 17.08 -51.87 30.34
C ALA A 6 17.66 -51.04 29.17
N GLY A 7 17.42 -49.74 28.99
CA GLY A 7 17.29 -48.65 29.94
C GLY A 7 18.32 -47.59 29.52
N VAL A 8 17.89 -46.44 29.01
CA VAL A 8 18.79 -45.30 28.72
C VAL A 8 18.11 -44.02 29.17
N GLN A 9 18.48 -43.56 30.36
CA GLN A 9 18.25 -42.21 30.85
C GLN A 9 19.36 -41.31 30.30
N GLY A 10 19.01 -40.39 29.40
CA GLY A 10 19.88 -39.29 29.00
C GLY A 10 19.60 -38.07 29.86
N GLN A 11 20.44 -37.82 30.86
CA GLN A 11 20.50 -36.52 31.53
C GLN A 11 21.13 -35.52 30.56
N ALA A 12 20.38 -34.49 30.17
CA ALA A 12 20.92 -33.32 29.49
C ALA A 12 20.99 -32.16 30.48
N THR A 13 22.23 -31.81 30.79
CA THR A 13 22.72 -30.80 31.72
C THR A 13 22.22 -29.40 31.36
N LEU A 14 21.47 -28.77 32.27
CA LEU A 14 21.14 -27.34 32.21
C LEU A 14 22.37 -26.52 32.59
N GLY A 15 23.12 -26.05 31.60
CA GLY A 15 24.19 -25.07 31.77
C GLY A 15 23.62 -23.65 31.82
N ALA A 16 23.32 -23.15 33.03
CA ALA A 16 22.99 -21.76 33.26
C ALA A 16 24.29 -20.92 33.22
N SER A 17 24.58 -20.31 32.06
CA SER A 17 25.68 -19.36 31.91
C SER A 17 25.19 -17.95 32.25
N LEU A 18 25.32 -17.55 33.52
CA LEU A 18 25.21 -16.16 33.95
C LEU A 18 26.49 -15.42 33.54
N LEU A 19 26.46 -14.76 32.39
CA LEU A 19 27.47 -13.76 32.05
C LEU A 19 27.02 -12.40 32.61
N ALA A 20 27.51 -12.08 33.80
CA ALA A 20 27.43 -10.74 34.36
C ALA A 20 28.38 -9.82 33.58
N PHE A 21 27.83 -8.94 32.74
CA PHE A 21 28.58 -7.94 32.00
C PHE A 21 28.73 -6.68 32.88
N THR A 22 29.85 -6.58 33.60
CA THR A 22 30.21 -5.35 34.33
C THR A 22 30.83 -4.35 33.37
N LEU A 23 30.07 -3.35 32.93
CA LEU A 23 30.61 -2.17 32.24
C LEU A 23 31.30 -1.25 33.26
N SER A 24 32.63 -1.26 33.27
CA SER A 24 33.45 -0.24 33.90
C SER A 24 33.45 1.04 33.04
N LEU A 25 32.78 2.08 33.53
CA LEU A 25 32.73 3.41 32.93
C LEU A 25 33.82 4.28 33.55
N THR A 26 34.98 4.36 32.92
CA THR A 26 36.04 5.32 33.25
C THR A 26 36.45 6.06 31.99
N GLY A 27 36.12 7.34 31.93
CA GLY A 27 36.50 8.22 30.82
C GLY A 27 36.11 9.66 31.11
N SER A 28 37.06 10.40 31.69
CA SER A 28 36.97 11.78 32.12
C SER A 28 37.37 12.76 31.00
N ALA A 29 36.54 13.79 30.79
CA ALA A 29 36.82 15.14 30.25
C ALA A 29 37.19 15.30 28.74
N PRO A 30 37.08 16.51 28.12
CA PRO A 30 36.63 17.80 28.64
C PRO A 30 35.46 18.46 27.85
N ALA A 31 34.93 19.53 28.46
CA ALA A 31 33.89 20.42 27.97
C ALA A 31 34.12 20.96 26.55
N GLN A 32 33.14 20.73 25.68
CA GLN A 32 32.88 21.58 24.52
C GLN A 32 31.49 22.20 24.69
N ALA A 33 31.48 23.38 25.31
CA ALA A 33 30.36 24.28 25.24
C ALA A 33 30.35 24.92 23.85
N HIS A 34 29.47 24.48 22.94
CA HIS A 34 28.99 25.33 21.85
C HIS A 34 27.76 24.71 21.15
N ARG A 35 26.65 25.45 21.19
CA ARG A 35 25.49 25.42 20.27
C ARG A 35 24.58 24.19 20.32
N THR A 36 23.63 24.17 21.26
CA THR A 36 22.47 23.26 21.21
C THR A 36 21.10 23.94 21.36
N ASP A 37 21.02 25.27 21.46
CA ASP A 37 19.74 25.92 21.78
C ASP A 37 18.81 26.22 20.59
N ASP A 38 19.25 26.06 19.33
CA ASP A 38 18.42 26.46 18.17
C ASP A 38 17.49 25.36 17.64
N HIS A 39 17.66 24.08 18.03
CA HIS A 39 16.87 22.98 17.45
C HIS A 39 15.56 22.68 18.18
N LEU A 40 15.46 22.97 19.48
CA LEU A 40 14.24 22.70 20.26
C LEU A 40 13.13 23.72 19.97
N SER A 41 13.50 24.97 19.68
CA SER A 41 12.57 26.04 19.29
C SER A 41 11.79 25.72 18.00
N ALA A 42 12.42 25.01 17.05
CA ALA A 42 11.81 24.64 15.78
C ALA A 42 10.76 23.53 15.89
N LEU A 43 10.88 22.65 16.89
CA LEU A 43 9.90 21.57 17.14
C LEU A 43 8.60 22.13 17.74
N PHE A 44 8.69 23.04 18.71
CA PHE A 44 7.49 23.66 19.30
C PHE A 44 6.76 24.59 18.31
N ALA A 45 7.49 25.28 17.42
CA ALA A 45 6.87 26.11 16.38
C ALA A 45 6.04 25.31 15.36
N ARG A 46 6.41 24.04 15.09
CA ARG A 46 5.68 23.16 14.18
C ARG A 46 4.35 22.66 14.75
N ASP A 47 4.29 22.40 16.06
CA ASP A 47 3.06 21.93 16.69
C ASP A 47 2.04 23.07 16.89
N ALA A 48 2.49 24.28 17.20
CA ALA A 48 1.62 25.47 17.24
C ALA A 48 0.96 25.74 15.87
N MET A 49 1.72 25.64 14.77
CA MET A 49 1.20 25.88 13.42
C MET A 49 0.22 24.77 12.94
N ARG A 50 0.31 23.55 13.51
CA ARG A 50 -0.65 22.47 13.25
C ARG A 50 -1.98 22.69 13.96
N ALA A 51 -1.97 23.34 15.13
CA ALA A 51 -3.18 23.71 15.86
C ALA A 51 -3.97 24.81 15.13
N ASP A 52 -3.30 25.90 14.73
CA ASP A 52 -3.93 27.02 13.99
C ASP A 52 -4.61 26.58 12.68
N ARG A 53 -3.98 25.66 11.92
CA ARG A 53 -4.57 25.14 10.67
C ARG A 53 -5.82 24.29 10.90
N ARG A 54 -6.01 23.71 12.10
CA ARG A 54 -7.23 22.94 12.42
C ARG A 54 -8.39 23.89 12.72
N GLU A 55 -8.16 24.98 13.46
CA GLU A 55 -9.19 25.98 13.74
C GLU A 55 -9.65 26.70 12.47
N ALA A 56 -8.72 27.15 11.61
CA ALA A 56 -9.08 27.82 10.35
C ALA A 56 -9.91 26.94 9.38
N ARG A 57 -9.78 25.61 9.48
CA ARG A 57 -10.60 24.67 8.69
C ARG A 57 -12.02 24.50 9.26
N LEU A 58 -12.17 24.62 10.57
CA LEU A 58 -13.49 24.53 11.23
C LEU A 58 -14.31 25.79 10.95
N GLU A 59 -13.72 26.99 11.07
CA GLU A 59 -14.42 28.24 10.76
C GLU A 59 -14.91 28.31 9.29
N ARG A 60 -14.08 27.88 8.33
CA ARG A 60 -14.50 27.80 6.92
C ARG A 60 -15.65 26.82 6.69
N ARG A 61 -15.77 25.77 7.51
CA ARG A 61 -16.86 24.80 7.40
C ARG A 61 -18.17 25.39 7.94
N GLU A 62 -18.11 26.16 9.03
CA GLU A 62 -19.31 26.82 9.58
C GLU A 62 -19.85 27.92 8.67
N LEU A 63 -18.97 28.73 8.06
CA LEU A 63 -19.38 29.76 7.09
C LEU A 63 -20.12 29.17 5.88
N ARG A 64 -19.72 27.97 5.43
CA ARG A 64 -20.37 27.28 4.31
C ARG A 64 -21.76 26.75 4.67
N ILE A 65 -21.96 26.33 5.92
CA ILE A 65 -23.27 25.86 6.40
C ILE A 65 -24.24 27.03 6.45
N GLN A 66 -23.83 28.19 6.97
CA GLN A 66 -24.69 29.37 7.05
C GLN A 66 -25.08 29.92 5.66
N GLN A 67 -24.19 29.86 4.66
CA GLN A 67 -24.53 30.27 3.29
C GLN A 67 -25.49 29.32 2.56
N SER A 68 -25.60 28.06 2.97
CA SER A 68 -26.49 27.08 2.31
C SER A 68 -27.97 27.19 2.70
N VAL A 69 -28.33 28.05 3.66
CA VAL A 69 -29.71 28.15 4.18
C VAL A 69 -30.54 29.30 3.56
N VAL A 70 -29.95 30.15 2.70
CA VAL A 70 -30.60 31.41 2.25
C VAL A 70 -30.98 31.41 0.76
N SER A 71 -31.08 30.27 0.08
CA SER A 71 -31.52 30.26 -1.32
C SER A 71 -32.40 29.07 -1.67
N ALA A 72 -33.66 29.14 -1.25
CA ALA A 72 -34.76 28.43 -1.91
C ALA A 72 -36.04 29.26 -1.88
N PRO A 73 -36.38 30.00 -2.94
CA PRO A 73 -37.75 30.40 -3.20
C PRO A 73 -38.38 29.53 -4.31
N HIS A 74 -39.57 29.04 -3.94
CA HIS A 74 -40.75 28.72 -4.76
C HIS A 74 -40.65 28.64 -6.28
N SER A 75 -41.12 27.52 -6.84
CA SER A 75 -42.11 27.51 -7.93
C SER A 75 -42.81 26.14 -7.96
N ALA A 76 -44.09 26.14 -7.59
CA ALA A 76 -45.01 25.05 -7.79
C ALA A 76 -45.61 25.10 -9.21
N GLU A 77 -46.27 24.00 -9.59
CA GLU A 77 -47.20 23.85 -10.72
C GLU A 77 -46.62 23.95 -12.15
N GLN A 78 -46.45 22.79 -12.79
CA GLN A 78 -47.23 22.54 -14.00
C GLN A 78 -47.43 21.05 -14.29
N LEU A 79 -48.71 20.72 -14.46
CA LEU A 79 -49.33 19.48 -14.86
C LEU A 79 -49.11 19.17 -16.36
N GLN A 80 -49.35 17.90 -16.70
CA GLN A 80 -49.62 17.33 -18.04
C GLN A 80 -48.43 17.13 -18.98
N SER A 81 -48.10 15.87 -19.28
CA SER A 81 -48.71 15.17 -20.42
C SER A 81 -47.98 13.84 -20.70
N SER A 82 -48.80 12.84 -20.95
CA SER A 82 -48.50 11.53 -21.53
C SER A 82 -47.56 11.59 -22.73
N ASN A 83 -46.60 10.66 -22.80
CA ASN A 83 -46.19 10.07 -24.08
C ASN A 83 -45.68 8.63 -23.88
N SER A 84 -46.57 7.71 -24.27
CA SER A 84 -46.31 6.34 -24.67
C SER A 84 -45.39 6.30 -25.90
N ALA A 85 -44.25 5.61 -25.82
CA ALA A 85 -43.58 5.06 -27.00
C ALA A 85 -42.71 3.86 -26.60
N THR A 86 -43.21 2.70 -27.00
CA THR A 86 -42.49 1.45 -27.24
C THR A 86 -41.21 1.67 -28.04
N ASN A 87 -40.09 1.07 -27.62
CA ASN A 87 -39.01 0.75 -28.55
C ASN A 87 -38.40 -0.62 -28.25
N THR A 88 -38.97 -1.63 -28.91
CA THR A 88 -38.38 -2.94 -29.20
C THR A 88 -37.66 -2.86 -30.54
N GLN A 89 -36.34 -3.02 -30.57
CA GLN A 89 -35.51 -3.42 -31.73
C GLN A 89 -34.21 -4.00 -31.15
N SER A 90 -33.94 -5.30 -31.13
CA SER A 90 -33.63 -6.22 -32.26
C SER A 90 -32.47 -5.77 -33.15
N ALA A 91 -31.27 -6.31 -32.91
CA ALA A 91 -30.25 -6.73 -33.90
C ALA A 91 -28.99 -7.20 -33.15
N ARG A 92 -28.65 -8.50 -33.07
CA ARG A 92 -27.96 -9.33 -34.08
C ARG A 92 -26.70 -8.67 -34.66
N HIS A 93 -25.53 -9.25 -34.35
CA HIS A 93 -24.41 -9.65 -35.26
C HIS A 93 -23.26 -10.19 -34.38
N ASN A 94 -22.94 -11.49 -34.39
CA ASN A 94 -22.09 -12.23 -35.35
C ASN A 94 -20.65 -11.69 -35.47
N ASN A 95 -19.69 -12.41 -34.88
CA ASN A 95 -18.40 -12.70 -35.52
C ASN A 95 -17.74 -13.87 -34.74
N ALA A 96 -17.94 -15.13 -35.14
CA ALA A 96 -17.26 -15.82 -36.24
C ALA A 96 -15.72 -15.87 -36.08
N ARG A 97 -15.29 -17.02 -35.55
CA ARG A 97 -14.09 -17.81 -35.87
C ARG A 97 -13.11 -17.19 -36.87
N HIS A 98 -11.85 -17.08 -36.46
CA HIS A 98 -10.72 -17.28 -37.37
C HIS A 98 -9.72 -18.25 -36.74
N ILE A 99 -9.71 -19.47 -37.29
CA ILE A 99 -8.64 -20.44 -37.20
C ILE A 99 -7.61 -20.00 -38.24
N ASN A 100 -6.43 -19.58 -37.83
CA ASN A 100 -5.28 -19.45 -38.73
C ASN A 100 -4.32 -20.60 -38.43
N LEU A 101 -4.53 -21.70 -39.14
CA LEU A 101 -3.60 -22.78 -39.37
C LEU A 101 -2.99 -22.53 -40.76
N PHE A 102 -1.78 -21.98 -40.84
CA PHE A 102 -0.98 -22.10 -42.07
C PHE A 102 0.53 -21.97 -41.81
N SER A 103 1.20 -23.09 -42.10
CA SER A 103 2.49 -23.29 -42.76
C SER A 103 3.63 -22.27 -42.59
N GLN A 104 4.69 -22.74 -41.93
CA GLN A 104 5.94 -23.14 -42.60
C GLN A 104 6.31 -22.35 -43.87
N MET A 105 7.29 -21.44 -43.75
CA MET A 105 8.26 -21.19 -44.81
C MET A 105 9.58 -20.72 -44.22
N ASP A 106 10.56 -21.58 -44.44
CA ASP A 106 12.00 -21.33 -44.45
C ASP A 106 12.35 -20.24 -45.47
N GLY A 107 13.44 -19.50 -45.27
CA GLY A 107 14.00 -18.65 -46.33
C GLY A 107 14.50 -17.27 -45.93
N THR A 108 15.81 -17.22 -45.70
CA THR A 108 16.74 -16.10 -45.96
C THR A 108 16.21 -14.95 -46.83
N LYS A 109 16.42 -13.69 -46.40
CA LYS A 109 17.20 -12.67 -47.14
C LYS A 109 17.20 -11.31 -46.45
N ALA A 110 18.38 -10.71 -46.45
CA ALA A 110 18.68 -9.33 -46.12
C ALA A 110 17.77 -8.34 -46.88
N GLY A 111 17.33 -7.30 -46.18
CA GLY A 111 16.44 -6.28 -46.71
C GLY A 111 16.51 -4.99 -45.91
N SER A 112 17.45 -4.15 -46.32
CA SER A 112 17.70 -2.77 -45.94
C SER A 112 16.47 -1.84 -45.92
N ARG A 113 16.56 -0.85 -45.02
CA ARG A 113 16.08 0.55 -45.13
C ARG A 113 14.56 0.79 -45.10
N ALA A 114 14.11 1.41 -44.00
CA ALA A 114 13.19 2.53 -44.07
C ALA A 114 13.41 3.46 -42.85
N SER A 115 14.19 4.51 -43.06
CA SER A 115 14.20 5.67 -42.18
C SER A 115 12.87 6.37 -42.31
N ALA A 116 11.99 6.22 -41.32
CA ALA A 116 10.78 7.01 -41.22
C ALA A 116 11.15 8.44 -40.77
N SER A 117 11.34 9.33 -41.73
CA SER A 117 11.34 10.77 -41.49
C SER A 117 9.94 11.21 -41.08
N THR A 118 9.68 11.28 -39.78
CA THR A 118 8.47 11.92 -39.25
C THR A 118 8.55 13.41 -39.54
N ALA A 119 7.87 13.85 -40.61
CA ALA A 119 7.66 15.26 -40.90
C ALA A 119 6.85 15.88 -39.76
N GLN A 120 7.51 16.66 -38.91
CA GLN A 120 6.85 17.53 -37.93
C GLN A 120 6.13 18.65 -38.68
N LEU A 121 4.80 18.62 -38.61
CA LEU A 121 3.95 19.68 -39.13
C LEU A 121 4.13 20.97 -38.30
N PRO A 122 4.28 22.14 -38.94
CA PRO A 122 4.31 23.42 -38.25
C PRO A 122 2.95 23.65 -37.56
N GLY A 123 2.97 23.85 -36.24
CA GLY A 123 1.77 24.02 -35.41
C GLY A 123 1.47 22.90 -34.42
N GLN A 124 2.29 21.84 -34.35
CA GLN A 124 2.20 20.89 -33.24
C GLN A 124 2.69 21.55 -31.95
N VAL A 125 1.74 21.86 -31.07
CA VAL A 125 1.98 22.16 -29.66
C VAL A 125 2.80 21.01 -29.11
N SER A 126 4.06 21.30 -28.77
CA SER A 126 4.95 20.39 -28.06
C SER A 126 4.16 19.74 -26.94
N THR A 127 3.88 18.43 -27.07
CA THR A 127 3.36 17.69 -25.92
C THR A 127 4.50 17.70 -24.93
N PHE A 128 4.41 18.62 -23.97
CA PHE A 128 5.28 18.64 -22.80
C PHE A 128 5.19 17.24 -22.19
N ARG A 129 6.11 16.37 -22.58
CA ARG A 129 6.45 15.16 -21.83
C ARG A 129 7.10 15.67 -20.58
N THR A 130 6.26 16.09 -19.63
CA THR A 130 6.67 16.29 -18.26
C THR A 130 6.95 14.88 -17.74
N SER A 131 8.15 14.36 -18.01
CA SER A 131 8.75 13.35 -17.16
C SER A 131 9.01 14.03 -15.82
N ARG A 132 7.93 14.31 -15.09
CA ARG A 132 8.03 14.73 -13.70
C ARG A 132 8.74 13.58 -13.02
N PRO A 133 9.95 13.80 -12.49
CA PRO A 133 10.62 12.76 -11.73
C PRO A 133 9.63 12.35 -10.64
N ASN A 134 9.36 11.05 -10.56
CA ASN A 134 8.40 10.41 -9.66
C ASN A 134 8.94 10.43 -8.21
N LEU A 135 9.54 11.54 -7.79
CA LEU A 135 10.17 11.73 -6.50
C LEU A 135 9.06 11.79 -5.46
N GLY A 136 8.97 10.72 -4.67
CA GLY A 136 8.12 10.65 -3.50
C GLY A 136 6.99 9.63 -3.54
N ARG A 137 6.65 9.03 -4.68
CA ARG A 137 5.65 7.94 -4.69
C ARG A 137 6.33 6.58 -4.67
N SER A 138 5.81 5.66 -3.86
CA SER A 138 6.27 4.28 -3.87
C SER A 138 6.05 3.64 -5.25
N THR A 139 7.00 2.79 -5.66
CA THR A 139 6.95 2.07 -6.93
C THR A 139 7.10 0.57 -6.70
N PHE A 140 6.53 -0.22 -7.60
CA PHE A 140 6.58 -1.67 -7.61
C PHE A 140 7.24 -2.16 -8.89
N GLU A 141 8.22 -3.05 -8.76
CA GLU A 141 8.90 -3.70 -9.87
C GLU A 141 8.23 -5.05 -10.17
N THR A 142 7.64 -5.18 -11.37
CA THR A 142 7.03 -6.44 -11.84
C THR A 142 8.10 -7.50 -12.10
N ASP A 143 7.73 -8.79 -12.17
CA ASP A 143 8.66 -9.88 -12.53
C ASP A 143 9.34 -9.70 -13.91
N ARG A 144 8.79 -8.83 -14.76
CA ARG A 144 9.35 -8.47 -16.07
C ARG A 144 10.33 -7.27 -15.99
N GLY A 145 10.67 -6.80 -14.80
CA GLY A 145 11.54 -5.63 -14.57
C GLY A 145 10.89 -4.27 -14.82
N ASN A 146 9.58 -4.23 -15.17
CA ASN A 146 8.90 -2.95 -15.36
C ASN A 146 8.52 -2.34 -14.00
N SER A 147 8.91 -1.08 -13.77
CA SER A 147 8.47 -0.30 -12.63
C SER A 147 7.08 0.31 -12.88
N LYS A 148 6.19 0.18 -11.89
CA LYS A 148 4.83 0.73 -11.89
C LYS A 148 4.59 1.53 -10.63
N LEU A 149 3.73 2.55 -10.73
CA LEU A 149 3.20 3.25 -9.57
C LEU A 149 2.26 2.35 -8.77
N ILE A 150 2.33 2.40 -7.44
CA ILE A 150 1.45 1.65 -6.54
C ILE A 150 -0.04 1.92 -6.81
N ASN A 151 -0.39 3.16 -7.15
CA ASN A 151 -1.78 3.56 -7.43
C ASN A 151 -2.41 2.82 -8.61
N SER A 152 -1.59 2.24 -9.51
CA SER A 152 -2.07 1.52 -10.70
C SER A 152 -2.44 0.07 -10.42
N GLY A 153 -2.23 -0.44 -9.20
CA GLY A 153 -2.32 -1.87 -8.92
C GLY A 153 -1.00 -2.40 -8.39
N ILE A 154 -0.95 -2.80 -7.12
CA ILE A 154 0.18 -3.59 -6.59
C ILE A 154 -0.15 -5.08 -6.59
N ALA A 155 0.83 -5.93 -6.83
CA ALA A 155 0.71 -7.33 -6.48
C ALA A 155 1.00 -7.45 -4.98
N LEU A 156 -0.04 -7.68 -4.18
CA LEU A 156 0.07 -7.86 -2.75
C LEU A 156 0.15 -9.36 -2.44
N ASP A 157 1.28 -9.96 -2.80
CA ASP A 157 1.59 -11.33 -2.39
C ASP A 157 2.30 -11.30 -1.03
N LEU A 158 1.54 -11.49 0.04
CA LEU A 158 2.06 -11.45 1.41
C LEU A 158 2.94 -12.67 1.74
N SER A 159 2.91 -13.71 0.90
CA SER A 159 3.78 -14.90 1.05
C SER A 159 5.14 -14.73 0.35
N SER A 160 5.27 -13.70 -0.50
CA SER A 160 6.49 -13.44 -1.27
C SER A 160 7.63 -12.89 -0.41
N THR A 161 8.82 -13.44 -0.62
CA THR A 161 10.09 -12.94 -0.07
C THR A 161 10.81 -11.98 -1.03
N LYS A 162 10.21 -11.67 -2.19
CA LYS A 162 10.83 -10.77 -3.17
C LYS A 162 10.67 -9.31 -2.74
N ALA A 163 11.79 -8.62 -2.50
CA ALA A 163 11.82 -7.21 -2.20
C ALA A 163 11.74 -6.35 -3.47
N ASN A 164 10.53 -6.07 -3.94
CA ASN A 164 10.28 -5.36 -5.21
C ASN A 164 9.46 -4.07 -5.07
N ILE A 165 9.14 -3.66 -3.84
CA ILE A 165 8.50 -2.37 -3.57
C ILE A 165 9.55 -1.40 -3.06
N THR A 166 9.71 -0.26 -3.74
CA THR A 166 10.56 0.84 -3.27
C THR A 166 9.73 1.82 -2.45
N ILE A 167 10.11 2.05 -1.20
CA ILE A 167 9.43 2.99 -0.30
C ILE A 167 9.60 4.42 -0.84
N GLY A 168 8.49 5.11 -1.10
CA GLY A 168 8.51 6.53 -1.49
C GLY A 168 8.72 7.47 -0.32
N GLU A 169 9.37 8.61 -0.56
CA GLU A 169 9.60 9.66 0.45
C GLU A 169 8.30 10.22 1.04
N ASN A 170 7.18 10.20 0.31
CA ASN A 170 5.89 10.65 0.85
C ASN A 170 5.26 9.65 1.84
N VAL A 171 5.71 8.40 1.82
CA VAL A 171 5.21 7.36 2.73
C VAL A 171 5.98 7.42 4.06
N LEU A 172 7.28 7.67 4.00
CA LEU A 172 8.15 7.63 5.17
C LEU A 172 9.08 8.85 5.18
N ASP A 173 8.82 9.77 6.11
CA ASP A 173 9.71 10.90 6.42
C ASP A 173 10.62 10.49 7.59
N GLY A 174 11.78 9.92 7.27
CA GLY A 174 12.77 9.46 8.24
C GLY A 174 13.03 7.95 8.21
N THR A 175 13.15 7.34 9.40
CA THR A 175 13.42 5.90 9.54
C THR A 175 12.36 5.22 10.40
N ILE A 176 12.08 3.96 10.11
CA ILE A 176 11.19 3.11 10.89
C ILE A 176 11.81 1.74 11.10
N THR A 177 11.72 1.22 12.31
CA THR A 177 12.18 -0.14 12.64
C THR A 177 11.02 -1.13 12.54
N LEU A 178 11.22 -2.26 11.89
CA LEU A 178 10.31 -3.41 11.88
C LEU A 178 10.97 -4.61 12.53
N ILE A 179 10.17 -5.53 13.07
CA ILE A 179 10.65 -6.81 13.60
C ILE A 179 10.45 -7.88 12.50
N ILE A 180 11.54 -8.47 12.01
CA ILE A 180 11.57 -9.42 10.89
C ILE A 180 12.30 -10.67 11.35
N GLY A 181 11.61 -11.82 11.42
CA GLY A 181 12.19 -13.06 11.95
C GLY A 181 12.70 -12.93 13.38
N GLY A 182 12.18 -11.97 14.17
CA GLY A 182 12.65 -11.66 15.52
C GLY A 182 13.77 -10.61 15.61
N GLU A 183 14.29 -10.13 14.47
CA GLU A 183 15.35 -9.11 14.43
C GLU A 183 14.79 -7.72 14.12
N GLU A 184 15.35 -6.69 14.75
CA GLU A 184 15.02 -5.30 14.44
C GLU A 184 15.75 -4.84 13.18
N LYS A 185 14.98 -4.44 12.16
CA LYS A 185 15.51 -3.92 10.90
C LYS A 185 14.97 -2.52 10.62
N GLN A 186 15.88 -1.58 10.36
CA GLN A 186 15.55 -0.20 10.08
C GLN A 186 15.36 0.03 8.58
N TYR A 187 14.31 0.75 8.21
CA TYR A 187 13.97 1.13 6.85
C TYR A 187 13.90 2.65 6.72
N SER A 188 14.27 3.15 5.54
CA SER A 188 14.15 4.55 5.14
C SER A 188 13.53 4.66 3.74
N ALA A 189 13.14 5.87 3.33
CA ALA A 189 12.72 6.13 1.95
C ALA A 189 13.80 5.66 0.96
N GLY A 190 13.36 5.07 -0.15
CA GLY A 190 14.23 4.45 -1.16
C GLY A 190 14.60 2.99 -0.88
N SER A 191 14.37 2.47 0.32
CA SER A 191 14.62 1.05 0.62
C SER A 191 13.69 0.14 -0.19
N LYS A 192 14.21 -1.00 -0.64
CA LYS A 192 13.39 -2.07 -1.22
C LYS A 192 12.85 -2.98 -0.12
N VAL A 193 11.56 -3.28 -0.18
CA VAL A 193 10.83 -4.12 0.78
C VAL A 193 9.96 -5.15 0.06
N THR A 194 9.65 -6.24 0.76
CA THR A 194 8.64 -7.20 0.32
C THR A 194 7.23 -6.60 0.42
N ALA A 195 6.24 -7.26 -0.17
CA ALA A 195 4.85 -6.85 -0.04
C ALA A 195 4.35 -6.90 1.42
N ALA A 196 4.75 -7.94 2.18
CA ALA A 196 4.38 -8.08 3.58
C ALA A 196 5.09 -7.07 4.48
N GLU A 197 6.37 -6.77 4.23
CA GLU A 197 7.11 -5.71 4.92
C GLU A 197 6.47 -4.33 4.67
N TYR A 198 6.07 -4.04 3.43
CA TYR A 198 5.38 -2.79 3.09
C TYR A 198 4.01 -2.67 3.80
N ALA A 199 3.25 -3.77 3.86
CA ALA A 199 1.99 -3.82 4.59
C ALA A 199 2.17 -3.64 6.10
N ALA A 200 3.22 -4.24 6.69
CA ALA A 200 3.57 -4.05 8.09
C ALA A 200 4.03 -2.61 8.39
N LEU A 201 4.83 -2.02 7.50
CA LEU A 201 5.29 -0.64 7.58
C LEU A 201 4.13 0.35 7.60
N THR A 202 3.21 0.24 6.64
CA THR A 202 2.04 1.12 6.56
C THR A 202 1.12 0.93 7.76
N GLY A 203 0.89 -0.30 8.21
CA GLY A 203 0.16 -0.58 9.45
C GLY A 203 0.81 0.03 10.69
N LYS A 204 2.14 -0.05 10.80
CA LYS A 204 2.90 0.55 11.91
C LYS A 204 2.89 2.09 11.86
N LEU A 205 2.97 2.69 10.68
CA LEU A 205 2.82 4.14 10.53
C LEU A 205 1.41 4.62 10.92
N ALA A 206 0.37 3.85 10.58
CA ALA A 206 -1.01 4.21 10.89
C ALA A 206 -1.38 4.00 12.37
N THR A 207 -0.87 2.95 13.01
CA THR A 207 -1.29 2.54 14.37
C THR A 207 -0.23 2.71 15.45
N GLY A 208 1.03 2.95 15.07
CA GLY A 208 2.19 2.90 15.96
C GLY A 208 2.71 1.48 16.25
N THR A 209 1.97 0.43 15.84
CA THR A 209 2.28 -0.97 16.19
C THR A 209 2.35 -1.87 14.96
N GLN A 210 3.25 -2.85 14.99
CA GLN A 210 3.32 -3.88 13.96
C GLN A 210 2.39 -5.04 14.34
N THR A 211 1.36 -5.27 13.52
CA THR A 211 0.36 -6.34 13.75
C THR A 211 0.61 -7.60 12.93
N LEU A 212 1.50 -7.52 11.93
CA LEU A 212 1.92 -8.66 11.11
C LEU A 212 3.23 -9.25 11.65
N THR A 213 3.26 -10.57 11.78
CA THR A 213 4.48 -11.33 12.07
C THR A 213 5.17 -11.67 10.75
N LEU A 214 6.43 -11.28 10.63
CA LEU A 214 7.22 -11.45 9.42
C LEU A 214 8.30 -12.52 9.63
N SER A 215 8.48 -13.40 8.65
CA SER A 215 9.59 -14.36 8.59
C SER A 215 10.92 -13.65 8.40
N HIS A 216 12.04 -14.36 8.55
CA HIS A 216 13.38 -13.81 8.26
C HIS A 216 13.52 -13.35 6.79
N GLY A 217 12.75 -13.95 5.87
CA GLY A 217 12.72 -13.57 4.45
C GLY A 217 11.75 -12.42 4.13
N GLY A 218 11.11 -11.82 5.14
CA GLY A 218 10.15 -10.73 4.97
C GLY A 218 8.77 -11.16 4.47
N ALA A 219 8.45 -12.46 4.46
CA ALA A 219 7.10 -12.94 4.15
C ALA A 219 6.21 -12.90 5.41
N ALA A 220 4.89 -12.77 5.27
CA ALA A 220 3.97 -12.83 6.40
C ALA A 220 3.72 -14.28 6.83
N GLU A 221 3.95 -14.58 8.11
CA GLU A 221 3.70 -15.89 8.72
C GLU A 221 2.48 -15.89 9.66
N GLY A 222 2.00 -14.70 10.04
CA GLY A 222 0.84 -14.59 10.90
C GLY A 222 0.45 -13.15 11.22
N GLY A 223 -0.57 -13.01 12.06
CA GLY A 223 -1.05 -11.73 12.56
C GLY A 223 -2.24 -11.19 11.79
N ASN A 224 -2.46 -9.88 11.91
CA ASN A 224 -3.62 -9.21 11.33
C ASN A 224 -3.19 -8.05 10.42
N LEU A 225 -3.74 -7.99 9.21
CA LEU A 225 -3.56 -6.90 8.27
C LEU A 225 -4.89 -6.19 8.04
N ASN A 226 -4.99 -4.92 8.45
CA ASN A 226 -6.12 -4.07 8.11
C ASN A 226 -5.82 -3.28 6.84
N LEU A 227 -6.37 -3.73 5.71
CA LEU A 227 -6.17 -3.12 4.41
C LEU A 227 -6.72 -1.69 4.31
N ASN A 228 -7.69 -1.32 5.14
CA ASN A 228 -8.21 0.05 5.16
C ASN A 228 -7.15 1.04 5.67
N LEU A 229 -6.17 0.57 6.45
CA LEU A 229 -5.06 1.40 6.95
C LEU A 229 -3.90 1.50 5.94
N VAL A 230 -3.79 0.53 5.04
CA VAL A 230 -2.81 0.56 3.94
C VAL A 230 -3.25 1.53 2.84
N SER A 231 -4.54 1.89 2.81
CA SER A 231 -5.14 2.83 1.87
C SER A 231 -4.79 4.27 2.27
N ASP A 232 -3.83 4.88 1.57
CA ASP A 232 -3.47 6.29 1.75
C ASP A 232 -4.69 7.22 1.65
N ASN A 233 -5.11 7.80 2.78
CA ASN A 233 -6.16 8.84 2.85
C ASN A 233 -7.51 8.45 2.23
N GLY A 234 -7.93 7.19 2.37
CA GLY A 234 -9.19 6.69 1.80
C GLY A 234 -9.14 6.45 0.28
N MET A 235 -7.95 6.46 -0.33
CA MET A 235 -7.83 6.03 -1.72
C MET A 235 -7.89 4.51 -1.83
N THR A 236 -8.84 4.02 -2.63
CA THR A 236 -8.97 2.60 -2.92
C THR A 236 -7.64 1.98 -3.38
N ILE A 237 -7.09 1.04 -2.60
CA ILE A 237 -5.94 0.27 -3.04
C ILE A 237 -6.40 -0.64 -4.17
N ARG A 238 -5.73 -0.50 -5.30
CA ARG A 238 -5.87 -1.46 -6.39
C ARG A 238 -4.83 -2.52 -6.15
N ALA A 239 -5.28 -3.76 -5.96
CA ALA A 239 -4.42 -4.92 -6.00
C ALA A 239 -4.61 -5.58 -7.37
N SER A 240 -3.52 -5.75 -8.13
CA SER A 240 -3.58 -6.63 -9.30
C SER A 240 -3.71 -8.08 -8.88
N GLU A 241 -3.13 -8.42 -7.73
CA GLU A 241 -3.12 -9.74 -7.14
C GLU A 241 -3.11 -9.59 -5.62
N LEU A 242 -3.82 -10.45 -4.91
CA LEU A 242 -3.81 -10.52 -3.45
C LEU A 242 -3.63 -11.98 -3.03
N VAL A 243 -2.47 -12.31 -2.46
CA VAL A 243 -2.20 -13.62 -1.88
C VAL A 243 -2.10 -13.49 -0.37
N VAL A 244 -2.99 -14.19 0.34
CA VAL A 244 -3.03 -14.21 1.81
C VAL A 244 -2.50 -15.56 2.30
N PRO A 245 -1.33 -15.62 2.97
CA PRO A 245 -0.77 -16.87 3.47
C PRO A 245 -1.56 -17.41 4.66
N GLN A 246 -1.25 -18.65 5.03
CA GLN A 246 -1.82 -19.28 6.21
C GLN A 246 -1.54 -18.46 7.47
N ASN A 247 -2.44 -18.52 8.45
CA ASN A 247 -2.36 -17.81 9.74
C ASN A 247 -2.38 -16.28 9.68
N VAL A 248 -2.49 -15.67 8.49
CA VAL A 248 -2.74 -14.24 8.34
C VAL A 248 -4.23 -13.99 8.23
N THR A 249 -4.72 -13.06 9.05
CA THR A 249 -6.08 -12.52 8.96
C THR A 249 -6.04 -11.17 8.29
N VAL A 250 -6.77 -11.02 7.19
CA VAL A 250 -6.89 -9.76 6.48
C VAL A 250 -8.26 -9.16 6.76
N GLU A 251 -8.25 -7.98 7.36
CA GLU A 251 -9.42 -7.16 7.60
C GLU A 251 -9.54 -6.04 6.56
N GLY A 252 -10.75 -5.79 6.09
CA GLY A 252 -11.00 -4.66 5.20
C GLY A 252 -12.48 -4.45 4.94
N ASP A 253 -12.79 -3.29 4.34
CA ASP A 253 -14.08 -3.10 3.69
C ASP A 253 -13.94 -3.37 2.20
N PHE A 254 -14.53 -4.47 1.76
CA PHE A 254 -14.54 -4.92 0.37
C PHE A 254 -15.83 -4.53 -0.37
N GLY A 255 -16.64 -3.64 0.22
CA GLY A 255 -17.89 -3.17 -0.41
C GLY A 255 -17.66 -2.43 -1.72
N LYS A 256 -18.64 -2.48 -2.65
CA LYS A 256 -18.57 -1.78 -3.96
C LYS A 256 -18.33 -0.27 -3.85
N THR A 257 -18.84 0.34 -2.79
CA THR A 257 -18.73 1.77 -2.47
C THR A 257 -17.69 2.07 -1.40
N ALA A 258 -16.96 1.04 -0.93
CA ALA A 258 -16.01 1.21 0.15
C ALA A 258 -14.69 1.79 -0.37
N ASP A 259 -14.15 2.73 0.41
CA ASP A 259 -12.77 3.20 0.34
C ASP A 259 -11.87 2.11 0.92
N GLY A 260 -11.70 1.02 0.16
CA GLY A 260 -10.99 -0.16 0.61
C GLY A 260 -10.13 -0.77 -0.50
N VAL A 261 -10.23 -2.08 -0.68
CA VAL A 261 -9.38 -2.80 -1.63
C VAL A 261 -10.18 -3.34 -2.81
N ARG A 262 -9.72 -3.00 -4.01
CA ARG A 262 -10.20 -3.58 -5.27
C ARG A 262 -9.14 -4.52 -5.82
N VAL A 263 -9.44 -5.82 -5.75
CA VAL A 263 -8.64 -6.84 -6.43
C VAL A 263 -9.14 -6.95 -7.87
N THR A 264 -8.25 -6.75 -8.84
CA THR A 264 -8.62 -6.67 -10.26
C THR A 264 -8.37 -7.96 -11.04
N LYS A 265 -7.49 -8.84 -10.57
CA LYS A 265 -7.27 -10.15 -11.18
C LYS A 265 -7.45 -11.24 -10.14
N ASP A 266 -6.37 -11.70 -9.54
CA ASP A 266 -6.34 -12.94 -8.79
C ASP A 266 -6.39 -12.68 -7.29
N LEU A 267 -7.29 -13.38 -6.62
CA LEU A 267 -7.39 -13.45 -5.18
C LEU A 267 -7.12 -14.89 -4.77
N VAL A 268 -5.99 -15.13 -4.10
CA VAL A 268 -5.61 -16.43 -3.57
C VAL A 268 -5.59 -16.32 -2.04
N ASN A 269 -6.48 -17.05 -1.37
CA ASN A 269 -6.58 -16.98 0.08
C ASN A 269 -6.29 -18.35 0.72
N TYR A 270 -5.17 -18.44 1.43
CA TYR A 270 -4.81 -19.57 2.30
C TYR A 270 -5.02 -19.25 3.78
N GLY A 271 -5.37 -18.01 4.11
CA GLY A 271 -5.65 -17.53 5.46
C GLY A 271 -7.13 -17.19 5.67
N SER A 272 -7.39 -16.12 6.41
CA SER A 272 -8.74 -15.65 6.70
C SER A 272 -8.97 -14.23 6.19
N ILE A 273 -10.12 -13.99 5.56
CA ILE A 273 -10.56 -12.64 5.18
C ILE A 273 -11.79 -12.30 6.01
N ALA A 274 -11.68 -11.28 6.84
CA ALA A 274 -12.76 -10.80 7.68
C ALA A 274 -13.26 -9.44 7.20
N ARG A 275 -14.58 -9.31 7.07
CA ARG A 275 -15.20 -8.00 6.85
C ARG A 275 -15.34 -7.30 8.18
N ARG A 276 -14.70 -6.14 8.31
CA ARG A 276 -14.93 -5.27 9.46
C ARG A 276 -16.26 -4.54 9.28
N ARG A 277 -17.23 -4.80 10.17
CA ARG A 277 -18.47 -4.02 10.18
C ARG A 277 -18.14 -2.60 10.66
N PRO A 278 -18.70 -1.55 10.04
CA PRO A 278 -18.68 -0.23 10.63
C PRO A 278 -19.29 -0.34 12.03
N THR A 279 -18.50 -0.08 13.07
CA THR A 279 -19.05 0.08 14.41
C THR A 279 -20.01 1.26 14.34
N ALA A 280 -21.31 0.97 14.41
CA ALA A 280 -22.34 2.00 14.43
C ALA A 280 -21.96 3.00 15.53
N ARG A 281 -21.73 4.26 15.15
CA ARG A 281 -21.49 5.32 16.13
C ARG A 281 -22.72 5.37 17.01
N ARG A 282 -22.59 4.94 18.28
CA ARG A 282 -23.64 5.15 19.26
C ARG A 282 -23.90 6.65 19.34
N PRO A 283 -25.16 7.11 19.20
CA PRO A 283 -25.48 8.52 19.43
C PRO A 283 -25.06 8.86 20.85
N GLN A 284 -24.26 9.92 21.01
CA GLN A 284 -24.00 10.47 22.34
C GLN A 284 -25.29 11.12 22.81
N GLN A 285 -25.77 10.67 23.98
CA GLN A 285 -26.90 11.25 24.69
C GLN A 285 -26.43 12.42 25.55
#